data_AF-A0A963DKV2-F1
#
_entry.id   AF-A0A963DKV2-F1
#
_cell.length_a   1.000
_cell.length_b   1.000
_cell.length_c   1.000
_cell.angle_alpha   90.00
_cell.angle_beta   90.00
_cell.angle_gamma   90.00
#
_symmetry.space_group_name_H-M   'P 1'
#
loop_
_entity.id
_entity.type
_entity.pdbx_description
1 polymer ?
#
loop_
_entity_poly.entity_id
_entity_poly.type
_entity_poly.pdbx_seq_one_letter_code
_entity_poly.pdbx_strand_id
1 'polypeptide(L)'
;MHGDPLILSRLQFVFVIAFHIIFPAVTIGLASYIAVLEGLYLARGDARYLRASQFWLRIFAVAFGMGVVSGIVMPFQFGTNWARFADHVANVVGPLLAYEGLTAFLLEATFLGVLLFGRNRVPQWAHFGAAVLVAAGTLFSSFWILAFNSWMQTPAGFVMEGSRFLPADFSAIIFSPSFPYRLAHTVSAFYNTTGFVVLGVSAYYLARGRHRETALLMARMTVFFLAVMMPLQIVLGDAHGLNTLQHQPAKIAAMEGLWETRAPVPSVLFAIPDQDAQKNLFELSVPHLASLYLTHSWDGQVTGLKAFARENQPPVLPVFFAFRVMVGIGVLMLLVAWWGAWLA
;
A
#
# COMPACT_ATOMS: atom_id res chain seq x y z
N MET A 1 16.65 -16.04 -29.68
CA MET A 1 15.59 -15.36 -28.89
C MET A 1 16.06 -15.17 -27.45
N HIS A 2 17.11 -14.38 -27.22
CA HIS A 2 17.52 -14.03 -25.87
C HIS A 2 16.89 -12.68 -25.55
N GLY A 3 15.86 -12.66 -24.69
CA GLY A 3 15.34 -11.39 -24.18
C GLY A 3 16.47 -10.66 -23.43
N ASP A 4 16.51 -9.33 -23.57
CA ASP A 4 17.41 -8.48 -22.79
C ASP A 4 17.31 -8.87 -21.30
N PRO A 5 18.41 -9.31 -20.65
CA PRO A 5 18.42 -9.70 -19.24
C PRO A 5 17.81 -8.62 -18.33
N LEU A 6 17.94 -7.33 -18.67
CA LEU A 6 17.32 -6.25 -17.92
C LEU A 6 15.79 -6.31 -17.97
N ILE A 7 15.22 -6.52 -19.17
CA ILE A 7 13.77 -6.64 -19.35
C ILE A 7 13.25 -7.89 -18.65
N LEU A 8 13.94 -9.02 -18.79
CA LEU A 8 13.54 -10.27 -18.12
C LEU A 8 13.59 -10.14 -16.60
N SER A 9 14.63 -9.52 -16.04
CA SER A 9 14.72 -9.22 -14.60
C SER A 9 13.60 -8.30 -14.12
N ARG A 10 13.22 -7.28 -14.91
CA ARG A 10 12.06 -6.41 -14.60
C ARG A 10 10.77 -7.19 -14.60
N LEU A 11 10.50 -8.00 -15.63
CA LEU A 11 9.27 -8.78 -15.74
C LEU A 11 9.16 -9.81 -14.61
N GLN A 12 10.25 -10.49 -14.28
CA GLN A 12 10.29 -11.44 -13.18
C GLN A 12 10.02 -10.75 -11.83
N PHE A 13 10.65 -9.59 -11.58
CA PHE A 13 10.44 -8.84 -10.35
C PHE A 13 9.00 -8.30 -10.25
N VAL A 14 8.42 -7.81 -11.36
CA VAL A 14 7.01 -7.40 -11.45
C VAL A 14 6.08 -8.55 -11.09
N PHE A 15 6.30 -9.75 -11.65
CA PHE A 15 5.48 -10.92 -11.32
C PHE A 15 5.54 -11.25 -9.82
N VAL A 16 6.75 -11.30 -9.25
CA VAL A 16 6.92 -11.64 -7.83
C VAL A 16 6.27 -10.61 -6.92
N ILE A 17 6.53 -9.31 -7.14
CA ILE A 17 5.97 -8.27 -6.26
C ILE A 17 4.46 -8.11 -6.43
N ALA A 18 3.93 -8.25 -7.66
CA ALA A 18 2.49 -8.18 -7.92
C ALA A 18 1.74 -9.38 -7.33
N PHE A 19 2.34 -10.57 -7.35
CA PHE A 19 1.77 -11.73 -6.66
C PHE A 19 1.88 -11.58 -5.15
N HIS A 20 3.05 -11.17 -4.65
CA HIS A 20 3.31 -11.04 -3.23
C HIS A 20 2.36 -10.04 -2.58
N ILE A 21 2.20 -8.83 -3.13
CA ILE A 21 1.45 -7.73 -2.50
C ILE A 21 -0.02 -8.07 -2.21
N ILE A 22 -0.62 -9.03 -2.93
CA ILE A 22 -2.00 -9.49 -2.70
C ILE A 22 -2.16 -10.02 -1.26
N PHE A 23 -1.15 -10.69 -0.72
CA PHE A 23 -1.20 -11.29 0.61
C PHE A 23 -1.08 -10.26 1.75
N PRO A 24 0.00 -9.45 1.88
CA PRO A 24 0.12 -8.43 2.92
C PRO A 24 -1.00 -7.39 2.83
N ALA A 25 -1.45 -7.03 1.62
CA ALA A 25 -2.56 -6.09 1.47
C ALA A 25 -3.86 -6.54 2.15
N VAL A 26 -4.05 -7.84 2.34
CA VAL A 26 -5.19 -8.40 3.05
C VAL A 26 -4.81 -8.78 4.50
N THR A 27 -3.63 -9.37 4.73
CA THR A 27 -3.26 -9.90 6.05
C THR A 27 -2.98 -8.81 7.07
N ILE A 28 -2.41 -7.66 6.68
CA ILE A 28 -2.13 -6.55 7.61
C ILE A 28 -3.43 -6.02 8.23
N GLY A 29 -4.43 -5.73 7.39
CA GLY A 29 -5.74 -5.31 7.89
C GLY A 29 -6.51 -6.44 8.57
N LEU A 30 -6.39 -7.70 8.12
CA LEU A 30 -7.03 -8.83 8.79
C LEU A 30 -6.46 -9.07 10.18
N ALA A 31 -5.15 -8.93 10.39
CA ALA A 31 -4.54 -9.08 11.71
C ALA A 31 -5.10 -8.04 12.69
N SER A 32 -5.18 -6.77 12.26
CA SER A 32 -5.79 -5.70 13.05
C SER A 32 -7.28 -5.93 13.28
N TYR A 33 -8.02 -6.40 12.27
CA TYR A 33 -9.44 -6.72 12.39
C TYR A 33 -9.71 -7.88 13.37
N ILE A 34 -8.91 -8.95 13.31
CA ILE A 34 -8.95 -10.07 14.25
C ILE A 34 -8.66 -9.56 15.67
N ALA A 35 -7.63 -8.72 15.86
CA ALA A 35 -7.33 -8.14 17.17
C ALA A 35 -8.53 -7.34 17.72
N VAL A 36 -9.21 -6.55 16.89
CA VAL A 36 -10.44 -5.82 17.29
C VAL A 36 -11.56 -6.79 17.68
N LEU A 37 -11.79 -7.84 16.90
CA LEU A 37 -12.81 -8.85 17.21
C LEU A 37 -12.50 -9.59 18.53
N GLU A 38 -11.24 -9.95 18.76
CA GLU A 38 -10.80 -10.56 20.03
C GLU A 38 -10.97 -9.62 21.21
N GLY A 39 -10.63 -8.33 21.06
CA GLY A 39 -10.80 -7.33 22.09
C GLY A 39 -12.27 -7.09 22.43
N LEU A 40 -13.13 -7.02 21.41
CA LEU A 40 -14.59 -6.90 21.61
C LEU A 40 -15.18 -8.15 22.26
N TYR A 41 -14.71 -9.35 21.90
CA TYR A 41 -15.10 -10.58 22.56
C TYR A 41 -14.66 -10.61 24.02
N LEU A 42 -13.41 -10.21 24.33
CA LEU A 42 -12.90 -10.10 25.69
C LEU A 42 -13.70 -9.11 26.53
N ALA A 43 -14.07 -7.96 25.96
CA ALA A 43 -14.80 -6.91 26.67
C ALA A 43 -16.29 -7.21 26.85
N ARG A 44 -16.94 -7.86 25.87
CA ARG A 44 -18.41 -8.00 25.84
C ARG A 44 -18.91 -9.43 26.05
N GLY A 45 -18.07 -10.45 25.88
CA GLY A 45 -18.47 -11.86 25.94
C GLY A 45 -19.39 -12.31 24.80
N ASP A 46 -19.61 -11.49 23.77
CA ASP A 46 -20.54 -11.80 22.68
C ASP A 46 -19.90 -12.77 21.68
N ALA A 47 -20.47 -13.98 21.61
CA ALA A 47 -20.00 -15.07 20.77
C ALA A 47 -19.95 -14.73 19.27
N ARG A 48 -20.69 -13.72 18.79
CA ARG A 48 -20.66 -13.31 17.39
C ARG A 48 -19.27 -12.79 16.98
N TYR A 49 -18.58 -12.06 17.85
CA TYR A 49 -17.21 -11.59 17.61
C TYR A 49 -16.23 -12.76 17.55
N LEU A 50 -16.37 -13.73 18.47
CA LEU A 50 -15.55 -14.94 18.46
C LEU A 50 -15.75 -15.76 17.19
N ARG A 51 -17.00 -15.95 16.75
CA ARG A 51 -17.30 -16.65 15.47
C ARG A 51 -16.66 -15.95 14.28
N ALA A 52 -16.76 -14.62 14.21
CA ALA A 52 -16.13 -13.83 13.15
C ALA A 52 -14.61 -13.96 13.20
N SER A 53 -14.01 -13.83 14.38
CA SER A 53 -12.56 -13.93 14.54
C SER A 53 -12.04 -15.30 14.13
N GLN A 54 -12.66 -16.39 14.58
CA GLN A 54 -12.27 -17.75 14.20
C GLN A 54 -12.40 -18.02 12.71
N PHE A 55 -13.39 -17.43 12.05
CA PHE A 55 -13.54 -17.51 10.59
C PHE A 55 -12.37 -16.81 9.88
N TRP A 56 -12.10 -15.54 10.22
CA TRP A 56 -11.05 -14.76 9.58
C TRP A 56 -9.66 -15.26 9.92
N LEU A 57 -9.44 -15.82 11.11
CA LEU A 57 -8.17 -16.37 11.52
C LEU A 57 -7.70 -17.51 10.62
N ARG A 58 -8.62 -18.34 10.10
CA ARG A 58 -8.29 -19.42 9.15
C ARG A 58 -7.85 -18.87 7.80
N ILE A 59 -8.57 -17.87 7.29
CA ILE A 59 -8.23 -17.20 6.02
C ILE A 59 -6.89 -16.46 6.16
N PHE A 60 -6.73 -15.75 7.27
CA PHE A 60 -5.50 -15.07 7.63
C PHE A 60 -4.32 -16.03 7.67
N ALA A 61 -4.43 -17.19 8.31
CA ALA A 61 -3.34 -18.18 8.36
C ALA A 61 -2.88 -18.63 6.96
N VAL A 62 -3.83 -18.90 6.05
CA VAL A 62 -3.50 -19.32 4.67
C VAL A 62 -2.85 -18.17 3.90
N ALA A 63 -3.45 -16.98 3.93
CA ALA A 63 -2.91 -15.81 3.24
C ALA A 63 -1.54 -15.39 3.80
N PHE A 64 -1.37 -15.47 5.12
CA PHE A 64 -0.11 -15.18 5.80
C PHE A 64 0.98 -16.17 5.39
N GLY A 65 0.69 -17.48 5.39
CA GLY A 65 1.63 -18.49 4.92
C GLY A 65 2.08 -18.26 3.47
N MET A 66 1.14 -17.93 2.58
CA MET A 66 1.46 -17.57 1.19
C MET A 66 2.28 -16.27 1.09
N GLY A 67 1.98 -15.29 1.94
CA GLY A 67 2.75 -14.06 2.09
C GLY A 67 4.21 -14.35 2.49
N VAL A 68 4.44 -15.20 3.48
CA VAL A 68 5.80 -15.60 3.90
C VAL A 68 6.55 -16.29 2.74
N VAL A 69 5.93 -17.27 2.09
CA VAL A 69 6.57 -18.02 1.00
C VAL A 69 6.94 -17.11 -0.18
N SER A 70 6.02 -16.23 -0.59
CA SER A 70 6.28 -15.29 -1.68
C SER A 70 7.25 -14.17 -1.26
N GLY A 71 7.23 -13.76 0.01
CA GLY A 71 8.07 -12.69 0.54
C GLY A 71 9.54 -13.05 0.62
N ILE A 72 9.85 -14.30 1.00
CA ILE A 72 11.23 -14.82 1.07
C ILE A 72 11.93 -14.70 -0.30
N VAL A 73 11.21 -14.83 -1.41
CA VAL A 73 11.78 -14.77 -2.76
C VAL A 73 12.35 -13.38 -3.08
N MET A 74 11.75 -12.29 -2.59
CA MET A 74 12.12 -10.93 -2.97
C MET A 74 13.53 -10.51 -2.52
N PRO A 75 13.94 -10.69 -1.24
CA PRO A 75 15.31 -10.41 -0.82
C PRO A 75 16.37 -11.13 -1.64
N PHE A 76 16.13 -12.41 -2.00
CA PHE A 76 17.05 -13.16 -2.85
C PHE A 76 17.13 -12.58 -4.27
N GLN A 77 16.02 -12.10 -4.84
CA GLN A 77 16.02 -11.46 -6.15
C GLN A 77 16.86 -10.17 -6.21
N PHE A 78 16.96 -9.41 -5.12
CA PHE A 78 17.88 -8.26 -5.08
C PHE A 78 19.33 -8.70 -5.29
N GLY A 79 19.73 -9.82 -4.67
CA GLY A 79 21.08 -10.37 -4.83
C GLY A 79 21.30 -11.00 -6.21
N THR A 80 20.36 -11.82 -6.70
CA THR A 80 20.57 -12.60 -7.94
C THR A 80 20.44 -11.76 -9.21
N ASN A 81 19.42 -10.90 -9.28
CA ASN A 81 19.04 -10.20 -10.51
C ASN A 81 19.48 -8.73 -10.51
N TRP A 82 19.78 -8.17 -9.33
CA TRP A 82 20.11 -6.75 -9.14
C TRP A 82 21.43 -6.57 -8.37
N ALA A 83 22.42 -7.43 -8.63
CA ALA A 83 23.68 -7.50 -7.85
C ALA A 83 24.42 -6.15 -7.72
N ARG A 84 24.48 -5.34 -8.79
CA ARG A 84 25.10 -4.00 -8.74
C ARG A 84 24.32 -3.02 -7.88
N PHE A 85 22.99 -3.06 -7.96
CA PHE A 85 22.13 -2.27 -7.07
C PHE A 85 22.36 -2.69 -5.61
N ALA A 86 22.34 -3.99 -5.33
CA ALA A 86 22.58 -4.53 -4.00
C ALA A 86 23.94 -4.10 -3.44
N ASP A 87 25.04 -4.21 -4.21
CA ASP A 87 26.37 -3.78 -3.78
C ASP A 87 26.45 -2.27 -3.45
N HIS A 88 25.74 -1.43 -4.21
CA HIS A 88 25.73 0.01 -3.95
C HIS A 88 24.97 0.37 -2.67
N VAL A 89 23.81 -0.26 -2.42
CA VAL A 89 22.88 0.16 -1.36
C VAL A 89 22.95 -0.70 -0.09
N ALA A 90 23.74 -1.78 -0.08
CA ALA A 90 23.76 -2.78 1.00
C ALA A 90 23.94 -2.19 2.40
N ASN A 91 24.79 -1.17 2.57
CA ASN A 91 25.06 -0.59 3.90
C ASN A 91 23.88 0.22 4.45
N VAL A 92 22.98 0.68 3.59
CA VAL A 92 21.75 1.38 4.01
C VAL A 92 20.58 0.39 4.13
N VAL A 93 20.41 -0.47 3.14
CA VAL A 93 19.24 -1.35 2.99
C VAL A 93 19.35 -2.59 3.87
N GLY A 94 20.55 -3.15 4.01
CA GLY A 94 20.80 -4.35 4.81
C GLY A 94 20.29 -4.21 6.25
N PRO A 95 20.64 -3.13 6.98
CA PRO A 95 20.09 -2.87 8.30
C PRO A 95 18.56 -2.78 8.34
N LEU A 96 17.92 -2.10 7.38
CA LEU A 96 16.45 -1.96 7.34
C LEU A 96 15.76 -3.33 7.20
N LEU A 97 16.25 -4.18 6.29
CA LEU A 97 15.72 -5.53 6.09
C LEU A 97 16.04 -6.46 7.29
N ALA A 98 17.19 -6.28 7.93
CA ALA A 98 17.53 -7.02 9.14
C ALA A 98 16.59 -6.65 10.31
N TYR A 99 16.31 -5.35 10.51
CA TYR A 99 15.36 -4.89 11.52
C TYR A 99 13.94 -5.39 11.26
N GLU A 100 13.51 -5.46 9.99
CA GLU A 100 12.24 -6.10 9.63
C GLU A 100 12.19 -7.54 10.17
N GLY A 101 13.20 -8.36 9.88
CA GLY A 101 13.26 -9.74 10.34
C GLY A 101 13.28 -9.86 11.87
N LEU A 102 14.07 -9.03 12.54
CA LEU A 102 14.25 -9.09 13.99
C LEU A 102 13.04 -8.58 14.78
N THR A 103 12.36 -7.53 14.30
CA THR A 103 11.31 -6.84 15.06
C THR A 103 9.91 -7.21 14.62
N ALA A 104 9.67 -7.41 13.32
CA ALA A 104 8.36 -7.74 12.78
C ALA A 104 8.18 -9.26 12.68
N PHE A 105 9.03 -9.95 11.90
CA PHE A 105 8.83 -11.38 11.63
C PHE A 105 8.96 -12.25 12.88
N LEU A 106 9.91 -11.94 13.77
CA LEU A 106 10.06 -12.68 15.02
C LEU A 106 8.83 -12.51 15.92
N LEU A 107 8.28 -11.30 15.98
CA LEU A 107 7.08 -10.99 16.75
C LEU A 107 5.86 -11.73 16.18
N GLU A 108 5.67 -11.66 14.87
CA GLU A 108 4.62 -12.39 14.17
C GLU A 108 4.75 -13.90 14.38
N ALA A 109 5.90 -14.50 14.08
CA ALA A 109 6.11 -15.94 14.14
C ALA A 109 5.89 -16.51 15.55
N THR A 110 6.31 -15.76 16.57
CA THR A 110 6.18 -16.16 17.98
C THR A 110 4.73 -16.13 18.44
N PHE A 111 4.00 -15.04 18.18
CA PHE A 111 2.63 -14.87 18.68
C PHE A 111 1.58 -15.49 17.76
N LEU A 112 1.89 -15.73 16.49
CA LEU A 112 1.00 -16.42 15.56
C LEU A 112 0.67 -17.83 16.02
N GLY A 113 1.66 -18.58 16.54
CA GLY A 113 1.42 -19.91 17.09
C GLY A 113 0.41 -19.89 18.24
N VAL A 114 0.51 -18.90 19.13
CA VAL A 114 -0.44 -18.68 20.22
C VAL A 114 -1.82 -18.27 19.69
N LEU A 115 -1.87 -17.39 18.69
CA LEU A 115 -3.11 -16.94 18.08
C LEU A 115 -3.87 -18.11 17.42
N LEU A 116 -3.17 -18.97 16.68
CA LEU A 116 -3.75 -20.11 15.97
C LEU A 116 -4.12 -21.29 16.88
N PHE A 117 -3.28 -21.63 17.85
CA PHE A 117 -3.38 -22.88 18.60
C PHE A 117 -3.59 -22.70 20.11
N GLY A 118 -3.51 -21.46 20.61
CA GLY A 118 -3.52 -21.15 22.04
C GLY A 118 -4.90 -20.98 22.66
N ARG A 119 -6.00 -20.94 21.89
CA ARG A 119 -7.35 -20.58 22.40
C ARG A 119 -7.78 -21.29 23.70
N ASN A 120 -7.53 -22.60 23.77
CA ASN A 120 -7.89 -23.45 24.91
C ASN A 120 -6.67 -23.83 25.77
N ARG A 121 -5.53 -23.14 25.57
CA ARG A 121 -4.26 -23.43 26.25
C ARG A 121 -3.71 -22.24 27.03
N VAL A 122 -4.13 -21.02 26.70
CA VAL A 122 -3.74 -19.80 27.40
C VAL A 122 -4.99 -19.04 27.87
N PRO A 123 -4.89 -18.20 28.92
CA PRO A 123 -5.99 -17.34 29.33
C PRO A 123 -6.46 -16.42 28.19
N GLN A 124 -7.74 -16.05 28.19
CA GLN A 124 -8.35 -15.24 27.12
C GLN A 124 -7.64 -13.91 26.87
N TRP A 125 -7.17 -13.24 27.93
CA TRP A 125 -6.41 -11.99 27.82
C TRP A 125 -5.06 -12.19 27.11
N ALA A 126 -4.40 -13.35 27.33
CA ALA A 126 -3.13 -13.68 26.71
C ALA A 126 -3.33 -14.01 25.22
N HIS A 127 -4.44 -14.67 24.87
CA HIS A 127 -4.83 -14.91 23.48
C HIS A 127 -5.12 -13.60 22.73
N PHE A 128 -5.84 -12.67 23.36
CA PHE A 128 -6.02 -11.31 22.83
C PHE A 128 -4.68 -10.56 22.68
N GLY A 129 -3.79 -10.65 23.67
CA GLY A 129 -2.45 -10.07 23.59
C GLY A 129 -1.65 -10.61 22.39
N ALA A 130 -1.74 -11.91 22.12
CA ALA A 130 -1.14 -12.50 20.92
C ALA A 130 -1.74 -11.92 19.63
N ALA A 131 -3.06 -11.71 19.55
CA ALA A 131 -3.70 -11.08 18.40
C ALA A 131 -3.18 -9.65 18.15
N VAL A 132 -3.03 -8.86 19.22
CA VAL A 132 -2.47 -7.49 19.15
C VAL A 132 -1.02 -7.51 18.69
N LEU A 133 -0.19 -8.41 19.21
CA LEU A 133 1.23 -8.49 18.85
C LEU A 133 1.43 -8.99 17.41
N VAL A 134 0.59 -9.90 16.91
CA VAL A 134 0.58 -10.27 15.49
C VAL A 134 0.19 -9.05 14.64
N ALA A 135 -0.86 -8.30 15.01
CA ALA A 135 -1.25 -7.10 14.29
C ALA A 135 -0.14 -6.03 14.28
N ALA A 136 0.50 -5.79 15.42
CA ALA A 136 1.62 -4.86 15.54
C ALA A 136 2.82 -5.30 14.69
N GLY A 137 3.14 -6.60 14.70
CA GLY A 137 4.18 -7.18 13.84
C GLY A 137 3.95 -6.88 12.37
N THR A 138 2.74 -7.12 11.87
CA THR A 138 2.41 -6.86 10.45
C THR A 138 2.52 -5.38 10.06
N LEU A 139 2.25 -4.47 11.00
CA LEU A 139 2.45 -3.04 10.81
C LEU A 139 3.93 -2.65 10.86
N PHE A 140 4.73 -3.27 11.73
CA PHE A 140 6.18 -3.06 11.75
C PHE A 140 6.86 -3.60 10.48
N SER A 141 6.38 -4.70 9.90
CA SER A 141 6.89 -5.14 8.59
C SER A 141 6.63 -4.07 7.53
N SER A 142 5.40 -3.54 7.48
CA SER A 142 5.06 -2.43 6.57
C SER A 142 5.94 -1.21 6.80
N PHE A 143 6.25 -0.87 8.05
CA PHE A 143 7.14 0.23 8.40
C PHE A 143 8.53 0.06 7.77
N TRP A 144 9.19 -1.08 7.99
CA TRP A 144 10.57 -1.29 7.52
C TRP A 144 10.67 -1.39 6.00
N ILE A 145 9.76 -2.15 5.38
CA ILE A 145 9.79 -2.31 3.92
C ILE A 145 9.45 -1.00 3.20
N LEU A 146 8.55 -0.18 3.76
CA LEU A 146 8.23 1.13 3.19
C LEU A 146 9.28 2.19 3.52
N ALA A 147 10.02 2.06 4.62
CA ALA A 147 11.20 2.90 4.87
C ALA A 147 12.23 2.67 3.77
N PHE A 148 12.52 1.40 3.45
CA PHE A 148 13.39 1.06 2.33
C PHE A 148 12.84 1.59 1.00
N ASN A 149 11.58 1.31 0.67
CA ASN A 149 10.99 1.77 -0.58
C ASN A 149 10.97 3.30 -0.69
N SER A 150 10.74 4.02 0.40
CA SER A 150 10.74 5.49 0.41
C SER A 150 12.13 6.06 0.27
N TRP A 151 13.13 5.45 0.91
CA TRP A 151 14.53 5.84 0.74
C TRP A 151 14.98 5.68 -0.71
N MET A 152 14.55 4.62 -1.41
CA MET A 152 14.82 4.47 -2.86
C MET A 152 14.23 5.60 -3.72
N GLN A 153 13.21 6.31 -3.23
CA GLN A 153 12.52 7.38 -3.95
C GLN A 153 13.08 8.75 -3.60
N THR A 154 13.35 8.98 -2.31
CA THR A 154 13.89 10.23 -1.78
C THR A 154 15.08 9.92 -0.89
N PRO A 155 16.24 9.52 -1.44
CA PRO A 155 17.40 9.13 -0.64
C PRO A 155 17.88 10.29 0.24
N ALA A 156 18.12 10.01 1.52
CA ALA A 156 18.61 10.98 2.50
C ALA A 156 19.50 10.29 3.54
N GLY A 157 20.24 11.08 4.33
CA GLY A 157 21.02 10.57 5.47
C GLY A 157 22.20 9.68 5.11
N PHE A 158 22.77 9.82 3.91
CA PHE A 158 23.92 9.02 3.46
C PHE A 158 25.08 9.90 2.96
N VAL A 159 26.28 9.32 2.95
CA VAL A 159 27.45 9.83 2.21
C VAL A 159 27.87 8.80 1.17
N MET A 160 28.46 9.26 0.07
CA MET A 160 29.01 8.37 -0.97
C MET A 160 30.48 8.11 -0.69
N GLU A 161 30.85 6.83 -0.65
CA GLU A 161 32.25 6.40 -0.72
C GLU A 161 32.43 5.51 -1.95
N GLY A 162 33.08 6.07 -3.00
CA GLY A 162 33.10 5.45 -4.32
C GLY A 162 31.69 5.32 -4.89
N SER A 163 31.28 4.10 -5.22
CA SER A 163 29.92 3.79 -5.71
C SER A 163 28.95 3.33 -4.62
N ARG A 164 29.37 3.31 -3.36
CA ARG A 164 28.58 2.80 -2.23
C ARG A 164 27.97 3.93 -1.42
N PHE A 165 26.71 3.70 -1.02
CA PHE A 165 25.99 4.55 -0.10
C PHE A 165 26.33 4.10 1.33
N LEU A 166 26.88 4.99 2.15
CA LEU A 166 27.16 4.74 3.57
C LEU A 166 26.21 5.55 4.45
N PRO A 167 25.64 4.95 5.51
CA PRO A 167 24.73 5.65 6.40
C PRO A 167 25.49 6.72 7.19
N ALA A 168 25.00 7.96 7.12
CA ALA A 168 25.51 9.11 7.89
C ALA A 168 24.52 9.53 8.99
N ASP A 169 23.22 9.43 8.72
CA ASP A 169 22.14 9.63 9.68
C ASP A 169 21.05 8.59 9.43
N PHE A 170 20.95 7.63 10.35
CA PHE A 170 20.00 6.53 10.24
C PHE A 170 18.54 6.98 10.43
N SER A 171 18.31 8.05 11.21
CA SER A 171 16.97 8.62 11.36
C SER A 171 16.51 9.26 10.06
N ALA A 172 17.38 10.04 9.40
CA ALA A 172 17.08 10.63 8.09
C ALA A 172 16.92 9.58 6.98
N ILE A 173 17.58 8.42 7.10
CA ILE A 173 17.37 7.27 6.20
C ILE A 173 15.95 6.70 6.36
N ILE A 174 15.54 6.39 7.60
CA ILE A 174 14.22 5.81 7.89
C ILE A 174 13.13 6.81 7.51
N PHE A 175 13.21 8.02 8.04
CA PHE A 175 12.24 9.09 7.86
C PHE A 175 12.58 9.98 6.66
N SER A 176 12.91 9.34 5.54
CA SER A 176 13.11 10.02 4.26
C SER A 176 11.88 10.86 3.87
N PRO A 177 12.01 11.93 3.04
CA PRO A 177 10.93 12.87 2.78
C PRO A 177 9.60 12.25 2.32
N SER A 178 9.64 11.13 1.58
CA SER A 178 8.41 10.44 1.12
C SER A 178 7.88 9.39 2.11
N PHE A 179 8.62 9.03 3.16
CA PHE A 179 8.29 7.92 4.05
C PHE A 179 6.96 8.08 4.81
N PRO A 180 6.71 9.18 5.55
CA PRO A 180 5.48 9.30 6.35
C PRO A 180 4.22 9.20 5.48
N TYR A 181 4.24 9.85 4.31
CA TYR A 181 3.14 9.86 3.36
C TYR A 181 2.92 8.48 2.73
N ARG A 182 4.01 7.81 2.31
CA ARG A 182 3.93 6.47 1.72
C ARG A 182 3.43 5.44 2.73
N LEU A 183 3.95 5.47 3.96
CA LEU A 183 3.50 4.59 5.04
C LEU A 183 2.01 4.80 5.31
N ALA A 184 1.60 6.04 5.54
CA ALA A 184 0.21 6.36 5.85
C ALA A 184 -0.74 5.95 4.71
N HIS A 185 -0.42 6.30 3.46
CA HIS A 185 -1.25 5.98 2.30
C HIS A 185 -1.34 4.47 2.03
N THR A 186 -0.24 3.73 2.21
CA THR A 186 -0.19 2.29 1.93
C THR A 186 -0.89 1.49 3.03
N VAL A 187 -0.64 1.79 4.31
CA VAL A 187 -1.27 1.08 5.44
C VAL A 187 -2.77 1.35 5.47
N SER A 188 -3.21 2.60 5.23
CA SER A 188 -4.64 2.91 5.08
C SER A 188 -5.26 2.16 3.90
N ALA A 189 -4.53 2.01 2.78
CA ALA A 189 -5.01 1.25 1.63
C ALA A 189 -5.18 -0.25 1.96
N PHE A 190 -4.28 -0.84 2.76
CA PHE A 190 -4.42 -2.22 3.22
C PHE A 190 -5.64 -2.39 4.13
N TYR A 191 -5.87 -1.46 5.04
CA TYR A 191 -7.07 -1.46 5.87
C TYR A 191 -8.36 -1.30 5.08
N ASN A 192 -8.37 -0.40 4.09
CA ASN A 192 -9.50 -0.27 3.16
C ASN A 192 -9.72 -1.56 2.37
N THR A 193 -8.65 -2.16 1.85
CA THR A 193 -8.70 -3.45 1.11
C THR A 193 -9.31 -4.55 1.98
N THR A 194 -8.81 -4.76 3.19
CA THR A 194 -9.38 -5.72 4.14
C THR A 194 -10.85 -5.39 4.43
N GLY A 195 -11.21 -4.12 4.63
CA GLY A 195 -12.59 -3.70 4.81
C GLY A 195 -13.47 -4.15 3.64
N PHE A 196 -13.10 -3.85 2.40
CA PHE A 196 -13.89 -4.29 1.25
C PHE A 196 -13.95 -5.82 1.10
N VAL A 197 -12.89 -6.55 1.45
CA VAL A 197 -12.92 -8.03 1.50
C VAL A 197 -13.93 -8.53 2.55
N VAL A 198 -13.90 -7.98 3.76
CA VAL A 198 -14.84 -8.36 4.84
C VAL A 198 -16.28 -8.01 4.46
N LEU A 199 -16.50 -6.83 3.88
CA LEU A 199 -17.81 -6.39 3.42
C LEU A 199 -18.33 -7.27 2.28
N GLY A 200 -17.49 -7.62 1.31
CA GLY A 200 -17.85 -8.51 0.20
C GLY A 200 -18.26 -9.91 0.67
N VAL A 201 -17.49 -10.51 1.60
CA VAL A 201 -17.84 -11.81 2.20
C VAL A 201 -19.13 -11.70 3.01
N SER A 202 -19.33 -10.61 3.74
CA SER A 202 -20.55 -10.37 4.50
C SER A 202 -21.77 -10.24 3.59
N ALA A 203 -21.66 -9.44 2.52
CA ALA A 203 -22.71 -9.26 1.52
C ALA A 203 -23.08 -10.59 0.84
N TYR A 204 -22.09 -11.42 0.51
CA TYR A 204 -22.33 -12.76 -0.03
C TYR A 204 -23.15 -13.63 0.93
N TYR A 205 -22.77 -13.71 2.21
CA TYR A 205 -23.51 -14.52 3.19
C TYR A 205 -24.93 -14.00 3.43
N LEU A 206 -25.12 -12.68 3.47
CA LEU A 206 -26.44 -12.07 3.61
C LEU A 206 -27.32 -12.37 2.41
N ALA A 207 -26.80 -12.25 1.18
CA ALA A 207 -27.52 -12.56 -0.05
C ALA A 207 -27.93 -14.04 -0.13
N ARG A 208 -27.15 -14.94 0.49
CA ARG A 208 -27.46 -16.38 0.55
C ARG A 208 -28.30 -16.77 1.77
N GLY A 209 -28.70 -15.81 2.61
CA GLY A 209 -29.48 -16.07 3.83
C GLY A 209 -28.73 -16.93 4.87
N ARG A 210 -27.40 -16.93 4.85
CA ARG A 210 -26.54 -17.77 5.70
C ARG A 210 -25.81 -16.93 6.74
N HIS A 211 -25.61 -17.48 7.94
CA HIS A 211 -24.84 -16.84 9.03
C HIS A 211 -25.25 -15.38 9.31
N ARG A 212 -26.56 -15.08 9.16
CA ARG A 212 -27.10 -13.71 9.08
C ARG A 212 -26.61 -12.79 10.20
N GLU A 213 -26.63 -13.26 11.44
CA GLU A 213 -26.21 -12.45 12.60
C GLU A 213 -24.75 -12.01 12.53
N THR A 214 -23.84 -12.95 12.23
CA THR A 214 -22.40 -12.67 12.15
C THR A 214 -22.09 -11.87 10.89
N ALA A 215 -22.76 -12.15 9.77
CA ALA A 215 -22.59 -11.39 8.53
C ALA A 215 -23.08 -9.93 8.67
N LEU A 216 -24.23 -9.69 9.34
CA LEU A 216 -24.70 -8.33 9.62
C LEU A 216 -23.75 -7.57 10.55
N LEU A 217 -23.21 -8.25 11.58
CA LEU A 217 -22.23 -7.65 12.49
C LEU A 217 -20.99 -7.18 11.72
N MET A 218 -20.38 -8.07 10.92
CA MET A 218 -19.20 -7.75 10.12
C MET A 218 -19.50 -6.63 9.12
N ALA A 219 -20.61 -6.71 8.37
CA ALA A 219 -21.01 -5.66 7.43
C ALA A 219 -21.13 -4.29 8.11
N ARG A 220 -21.82 -4.20 9.25
CA ARG A 220 -21.98 -2.93 9.99
C ARG A 220 -20.65 -2.37 10.47
N MET A 221 -19.83 -3.18 11.14
CA MET A 221 -18.52 -2.74 11.62
C MET A 221 -17.67 -2.17 10.48
N THR A 222 -17.66 -2.88 9.36
CA THR A 222 -16.83 -2.54 8.21
C THR A 222 -17.35 -1.34 7.43
N VAL A 223 -18.67 -1.20 7.26
CA VAL A 223 -19.26 -0.04 6.58
C VAL A 223 -18.93 1.26 7.32
N PHE A 224 -19.12 1.30 8.64
CA PHE A 224 -18.79 2.49 9.43
C PHE A 224 -17.28 2.78 9.43
N PHE A 225 -16.44 1.74 9.48
CA PHE A 225 -15.00 1.89 9.34
C PHE A 225 -14.61 2.51 8.00
N LEU A 226 -15.13 1.97 6.89
CA LEU A 226 -14.85 2.45 5.53
C LEU A 226 -15.39 3.86 5.29
N ALA A 227 -16.53 4.22 5.89
CA ALA A 227 -17.10 5.56 5.76
C ALA A 227 -16.15 6.67 6.27
N VAL A 228 -15.28 6.33 7.23
CA VAL A 228 -14.24 7.22 7.77
C VAL A 228 -12.89 7.02 7.04
N MET A 229 -12.51 5.78 6.76
CA MET A 229 -11.20 5.47 6.19
C MET A 229 -11.06 5.83 4.72
N MET A 230 -12.15 5.85 3.95
CA MET A 230 -12.11 6.26 2.54
C MET A 230 -11.81 7.75 2.37
N PRO A 231 -12.46 8.69 3.10
CA PRO A 231 -12.04 10.10 3.10
C PRO A 231 -10.58 10.28 3.56
N LEU A 232 -10.16 9.56 4.61
CA LEU A 232 -8.78 9.61 5.08
C LEU A 232 -7.79 9.17 3.98
N GLN A 233 -8.09 8.09 3.24
CA GLN A 233 -7.27 7.63 2.12
C GLN A 233 -7.06 8.72 1.06
N ILE A 234 -8.12 9.48 0.75
CA ILE A 234 -8.08 10.55 -0.25
C ILE A 234 -7.18 11.68 0.22
N VAL A 235 -7.33 12.13 1.47
CA VAL A 235 -6.48 13.16 2.07
C VAL A 235 -5.01 12.73 2.11
N LEU A 236 -4.75 11.47 2.50
CA LEU A 236 -3.39 10.93 2.51
C LEU A 236 -2.82 10.79 1.09
N GLY A 237 -3.66 10.51 0.09
CA GLY A 237 -3.29 10.48 -1.32
C GLY A 237 -2.91 11.84 -1.87
N ASP A 238 -3.71 12.87 -1.57
CA ASP A 238 -3.42 14.26 -1.90
C ASP A 238 -2.09 14.71 -1.29
N ALA A 239 -1.90 14.50 0.02
CA ALA A 239 -0.66 14.84 0.71
C ALA A 239 0.57 14.13 0.13
N HIS A 240 0.44 12.84 -0.23
CA HIS A 240 1.50 12.09 -0.89
C HIS A 240 1.77 12.59 -2.33
N GLY A 241 0.72 13.01 -3.05
CA GLY A 241 0.80 13.64 -4.36
C GLY A 241 1.59 14.95 -4.32
N LEU A 242 1.31 15.82 -3.34
CA LEU A 242 2.06 17.07 -3.12
C LEU A 242 3.54 16.82 -2.80
N ASN A 243 3.83 15.85 -1.93
CA ASN A 243 5.21 15.45 -1.64
C ASN A 243 5.94 14.95 -2.91
N THR A 244 5.25 14.16 -3.73
CA THR A 244 5.78 13.65 -4.99
C THR A 244 5.96 14.76 -6.01
N LEU A 245 5.06 15.75 -6.06
CA LEU A 245 5.21 16.93 -6.90
C LEU A 245 6.48 17.71 -6.54
N GLN A 246 6.77 17.86 -5.25
CA GLN A 246 7.96 18.57 -4.78
C GLN A 246 9.27 17.82 -5.12
N HIS A 247 9.32 16.50 -4.92
CA HIS A 247 10.58 15.74 -5.01
C HIS A 247 10.78 15.02 -6.34
N GLN A 248 9.69 14.66 -7.02
CA GLN A 248 9.68 13.86 -8.25
C GLN A 248 8.60 14.33 -9.25
N PRO A 249 8.61 15.63 -9.65
CA PRO A 249 7.56 16.24 -10.48
C PRO A 249 7.31 15.52 -11.81
N ALA A 250 8.33 14.92 -12.42
CA ALA A 250 8.19 14.15 -13.66
C ALA A 250 7.19 12.98 -13.52
N LYS A 251 7.06 12.38 -12.32
CA LYS A 251 6.07 11.32 -12.08
C LYS A 251 4.65 11.85 -12.08
N ILE A 252 4.42 12.98 -11.41
CA ILE A 252 3.10 13.65 -11.42
C ILE A 252 2.75 14.08 -12.84
N ALA A 253 3.70 14.68 -13.57
CA ALA A 253 3.48 15.06 -14.96
C ALA A 253 3.10 13.86 -15.84
N ALA A 254 3.71 12.69 -15.63
CA ALA A 254 3.31 11.48 -16.33
C ALA A 254 1.97 10.89 -15.88
N MET A 255 1.65 10.94 -14.58
CA MET A 255 0.33 10.54 -14.06
C MET A 255 -0.77 11.39 -14.69
N GLU A 256 -0.52 12.69 -14.90
CA GLU A 256 -1.48 13.61 -15.51
C GLU A 256 -1.47 13.60 -17.04
N GLY A 257 -0.46 13.01 -17.68
CA GLY A 257 -0.27 13.16 -19.13
C GLY A 257 0.07 14.60 -19.54
N LEU A 258 0.77 15.32 -18.66
CA LEU A 258 1.13 16.72 -18.82
C LEU A 258 2.47 16.86 -19.56
N TRP A 259 2.40 17.21 -20.85
CA TRP A 259 3.59 17.35 -21.69
C TRP A 259 4.29 18.70 -21.54
N GLU A 260 3.53 19.79 -21.60
CA GLU A 260 4.04 21.16 -21.50
C GLU A 260 3.82 21.73 -20.09
N THR A 261 4.77 22.51 -19.59
CA THR A 261 4.58 23.30 -18.36
C THR A 261 3.50 24.35 -18.61
N ARG A 262 2.47 24.36 -17.77
CA ARG A 262 1.32 25.27 -17.96
C ARG A 262 0.65 25.66 -16.65
N ALA A 263 -0.05 26.78 -16.71
CA ALA A 263 -0.98 27.30 -15.72
C ALA A 263 -2.18 27.89 -16.49
N PRO A 264 -3.43 27.54 -16.17
CA PRO A 264 -3.86 26.44 -15.32
C PRO A 264 -3.59 25.06 -15.95
N VAL A 265 -3.55 24.03 -15.11
CA VAL A 265 -3.34 22.63 -15.46
C VAL A 265 -4.70 21.92 -15.47
N PRO A 266 -5.11 21.34 -16.62
CA PRO A 266 -6.32 20.56 -16.70
C PRO A 266 -6.08 19.16 -16.12
N SER A 267 -7.10 18.55 -15.52
CA SER A 267 -7.05 17.12 -15.21
C SER A 267 -7.48 16.34 -16.46
N VAL A 268 -6.58 15.54 -17.00
CA VAL A 268 -6.86 14.75 -18.20
C VAL A 268 -7.67 13.52 -17.79
N LEU A 269 -8.97 13.45 -18.05
CA LEU A 269 -9.77 12.29 -17.67
C LEU A 269 -9.45 11.07 -18.54
N PHE A 270 -9.20 11.30 -19.83
CA PHE A 270 -8.82 10.27 -20.78
C PHE A 270 -7.90 10.84 -21.85
N ALA A 271 -6.91 10.05 -22.26
CA ALA A 271 -6.06 10.28 -23.42
C ALA A 271 -5.37 8.98 -23.78
N ILE A 272 -4.79 8.93 -24.97
CA ILE A 272 -3.74 7.97 -25.33
C ILE A 272 -2.42 8.76 -25.40
N PRO A 273 -1.61 8.75 -24.33
CA PRO A 273 -0.30 9.39 -24.33
C PRO A 273 0.63 8.78 -25.39
N ASP A 274 1.07 9.60 -26.33
CA ASP A 274 2.12 9.26 -27.29
C ASP A 274 3.44 9.86 -26.80
N GLN A 275 4.28 9.00 -26.21
CA GLN A 275 5.56 9.42 -25.65
C GLN A 275 6.58 9.77 -26.72
N ASP A 276 6.43 9.24 -27.94
CA ASP A 276 7.36 9.55 -29.00
C ASP A 276 7.12 10.94 -29.59
N ALA A 277 5.84 11.24 -29.83
CA ALA A 277 5.39 12.56 -30.27
C ALA A 277 5.25 13.58 -29.12
N GLN A 278 5.44 13.15 -27.86
CA GLN A 278 5.29 13.95 -26.64
C GLN A 278 3.98 14.76 -26.61
N LYS A 279 2.87 14.07 -26.88
CA LYS A 279 1.52 14.65 -26.89
C LYS A 279 0.47 13.62 -26.52
N ASN A 280 -0.72 14.10 -26.17
CA ASN A 280 -1.89 13.25 -25.96
C ASN A 280 -2.69 13.13 -27.26
N LEU A 281 -3.12 11.92 -27.57
CA LEU A 281 -4.12 11.64 -28.60
C LEU A 281 -5.49 11.46 -27.93
N PHE A 282 -6.58 11.90 -28.58
CA PHE A 282 -7.95 11.76 -28.07
C PHE A 282 -8.13 12.28 -26.63
N GLU A 283 -7.63 13.49 -26.37
CA GLU A 283 -7.67 14.07 -25.02
C GLU A 283 -9.09 14.53 -24.64
N LEU A 284 -9.56 14.05 -23.49
CA LEU A 284 -10.70 14.56 -22.75
C LEU A 284 -10.19 15.07 -21.40
N SER A 285 -10.33 16.36 -21.15
CA SER A 285 -9.82 16.98 -19.93
C SER A 285 -10.78 17.98 -19.31
N VAL A 286 -10.68 18.15 -18.00
CA VAL A 286 -11.44 19.14 -17.22
C VAL A 286 -10.49 20.29 -16.88
N PRO A 287 -10.75 21.53 -17.37
CA PRO A 287 -9.93 22.69 -17.07
C PRO A 287 -9.78 22.92 -15.57
N HIS A 288 -8.63 23.43 -15.13
CA HIS A 288 -8.27 23.81 -13.74
C HIS A 288 -8.27 22.70 -12.69
N LEU A 289 -8.87 21.54 -12.95
CA LEU A 289 -9.07 20.52 -11.92
C LEU A 289 -7.75 19.98 -11.36
N ALA A 290 -6.74 19.76 -12.22
CA ALA A 290 -5.42 19.33 -11.75
C ALA A 290 -4.67 20.42 -10.99
N SER A 291 -4.77 21.69 -11.38
CA SER A 291 -4.24 22.79 -10.57
C SER A 291 -4.81 22.75 -9.15
N LEU A 292 -6.12 22.50 -9.01
CA LEU A 292 -6.78 22.49 -7.71
C LEU A 292 -6.20 21.43 -6.76
N TYR A 293 -6.02 20.17 -7.19
CA TYR A 293 -5.47 19.13 -6.28
C TYR A 293 -3.93 19.07 -6.26
N LEU A 294 -3.24 19.49 -7.32
CA LEU A 294 -1.77 19.46 -7.34
C LEU A 294 -1.13 20.67 -6.67
N THR A 295 -1.84 21.80 -6.60
CA THR A 295 -1.27 23.06 -6.08
C THR A 295 -2.17 23.74 -5.04
N HIS A 296 -3.38 23.24 -4.82
CA HIS A 296 -4.40 23.88 -3.96
C HIS A 296 -4.72 25.31 -4.40
N SER A 297 -4.57 25.60 -5.70
CA SER A 297 -4.87 26.89 -6.30
C SER A 297 -5.54 26.71 -7.67
N TRP A 298 -6.46 27.62 -8.02
CA TRP A 298 -7.24 27.53 -9.25
C TRP A 298 -6.37 27.67 -10.53
N ASP A 299 -5.30 28.47 -10.44
CA ASP A 299 -4.42 28.80 -11.57
C ASP A 299 -2.98 28.32 -11.35
N GLY A 300 -2.78 27.32 -10.50
CA GLY A 300 -1.44 26.83 -10.18
C GLY A 300 -0.71 26.23 -11.37
N GLN A 301 0.61 26.45 -11.41
CA GLN A 301 1.50 25.95 -12.44
C GLN A 301 2.09 24.59 -12.04
N VAL A 302 2.19 23.66 -12.99
CA VAL A 302 2.93 22.40 -12.83
C VAL A 302 3.89 22.21 -14.00
N THR A 303 5.09 21.75 -13.68
CA THR A 303 6.14 21.43 -14.66
C THR A 303 5.74 20.23 -15.51
N GLY A 304 5.74 20.39 -16.83
CA GLY A 304 5.42 19.32 -17.78
C GLY A 304 6.62 18.44 -18.13
N LEU A 305 6.35 17.29 -18.75
CA LEU A 305 7.37 16.28 -19.11
C LEU A 305 8.47 16.81 -20.03
N LYS A 306 8.17 17.76 -20.92
CA LYS A 306 9.16 18.33 -21.86
C LYS A 306 10.23 19.17 -21.20
N ALA A 307 10.05 19.57 -19.94
CA ALA A 307 11.10 20.21 -19.15
C ALA A 307 12.18 19.23 -18.68
N PHE A 308 11.93 17.92 -18.77
CA PHE A 308 12.88 16.86 -18.38
C PHE A 308 13.49 16.22 -19.63
N ALA A 309 14.77 15.85 -19.53
CA ALA A 309 15.46 15.05 -20.55
C ALA A 309 14.68 13.76 -20.84
N ARG A 310 14.66 13.31 -22.09
CA ARG A 310 13.79 12.21 -22.55
C ARG A 310 14.10 10.90 -21.84
N GLU A 311 15.37 10.64 -21.52
CA GLU A 311 15.80 9.49 -20.72
C GLU A 311 15.32 9.51 -19.26
N ASN A 312 14.97 10.68 -18.73
CA ASN A 312 14.47 10.87 -17.36
C ASN A 312 12.94 10.92 -17.30
N GLN A 313 12.25 10.87 -18.45
CA GLN A 313 10.79 10.80 -18.50
C GLN A 313 10.33 9.38 -18.17
N PRO A 314 9.47 9.18 -17.16
CA PRO A 314 8.93 7.87 -16.86
C PRO A 314 8.02 7.39 -18.02
N PRO A 315 7.76 6.07 -18.12
CA PRO A 315 6.84 5.55 -19.12
C PRO A 315 5.42 6.08 -18.86
N VAL A 316 4.92 6.95 -19.74
CA VAL A 316 3.71 7.74 -19.47
C VAL A 316 2.46 6.88 -19.52
N LEU A 317 2.31 6.06 -20.56
CA LEU A 317 1.11 5.24 -20.79
C LEU A 317 0.71 4.38 -19.56
N PRO A 318 1.59 3.53 -18.99
CA PRO A 318 1.20 2.70 -17.85
C PRO A 318 0.93 3.52 -16.59
N VAL A 319 1.70 4.59 -16.34
CA VAL A 319 1.55 5.44 -15.14
C VAL A 319 0.25 6.23 -15.19
N PHE A 320 -0.08 6.79 -16.36
CA PHE A 320 -1.32 7.51 -16.63
C PHE A 320 -2.56 6.65 -16.36
N PHE A 321 -2.61 5.44 -16.93
CA PHE A 321 -3.76 4.56 -16.72
C PHE A 321 -3.82 3.98 -15.30
N ALA A 322 -2.67 3.63 -14.71
CA ALA A 322 -2.63 3.15 -13.33
C ALA A 322 -3.19 4.18 -12.34
N PHE A 323 -2.83 5.46 -12.51
CA PHE A 323 -3.35 6.55 -11.67
C PHE A 323 -4.88 6.68 -11.81
N ARG A 324 -5.42 6.63 -13.02
CA ARG A 324 -6.87 6.71 -13.28
C ARG A 324 -7.64 5.53 -12.72
N VAL A 325 -7.12 4.32 -12.88
CA VAL A 325 -7.71 3.12 -12.27
C VAL A 325 -7.71 3.24 -10.75
N MET A 326 -6.60 3.67 -10.15
CA MET A 326 -6.48 3.87 -8.71
C MET A 326 -7.49 4.90 -8.18
N VAL A 327 -7.53 6.09 -8.76
CA VAL A 327 -8.47 7.16 -8.33
C VAL A 327 -9.91 6.77 -8.60
N GLY A 328 -10.21 6.19 -9.77
CA GLY A 328 -11.54 5.72 -10.13
C GLY A 328 -12.07 4.66 -9.17
N ILE A 329 -11.25 3.65 -8.83
CA ILE A 329 -11.60 2.65 -7.82
C ILE A 329 -11.76 3.31 -6.45
N GLY A 330 -10.89 4.24 -6.07
CA GLY A 330 -11.00 4.97 -4.80
C GLY A 330 -12.31 5.74 -4.65
N VAL A 331 -12.76 6.42 -5.71
CA VAL A 331 -14.06 7.11 -5.74
C VAL A 331 -15.22 6.12 -5.65
N LEU A 332 -15.17 5.02 -6.40
CA LEU A 332 -16.20 3.97 -6.32
C LEU A 332 -16.29 3.36 -4.92
N MET A 333 -15.15 3.07 -4.29
CA MET A 333 -15.06 2.60 -2.91
C MET A 333 -15.68 3.61 -1.94
N LEU A 334 -15.38 4.91 -2.07
CA LEU A 334 -15.98 5.95 -1.25
C LEU A 334 -17.51 5.96 -1.38
N LEU A 335 -18.02 5.93 -2.61
CA LEU A 335 -19.46 5.91 -2.88
C LEU A 335 -20.14 4.69 -2.26
N VAL A 336 -19.53 3.51 -2.40
CA VAL A 336 -20.07 2.27 -1.80
C VAL A 336 -20.06 2.36 -0.26
N ALA A 337 -18.99 2.88 0.34
CA ALA A 337 -18.87 3.02 1.79
C ALA A 337 -19.93 3.97 2.36
N TRP A 338 -20.10 5.15 1.75
CA TRP A 338 -21.08 6.14 2.19
C TRP A 338 -22.52 5.74 1.90
N TRP A 339 -22.78 5.13 0.75
CA TRP A 339 -24.08 4.55 0.44
C TRP A 339 -24.45 3.45 1.44
N GLY A 340 -23.49 2.55 1.73
CA GLY A 340 -23.66 1.52 2.74
C GLY A 340 -23.95 2.10 4.13
N ALA A 341 -23.25 3.16 4.52
CA ALA A 341 -23.43 3.80 5.83
C ALA A 341 -24.78 4.51 5.95
N TRP A 342 -25.26 5.11 4.85
CA TRP A 342 -26.59 5.72 4.79
C TRP A 342 -27.73 4.70 4.94
N LEU A 343 -27.52 3.46 4.49
CA LEU A 343 -28.49 2.36 4.60
C LEU A 343 -28.47 1.61 5.94
N ALA A 344 -27.43 1.77 6.76
CA ALA A 344 -27.10 0.89 7.90
C ALA A 344 -27.85 1.20 9.20
#